data_AF-A0A7J3LYV6-F1
#
_entry.id   AF-A0A7J3LYV6-F1
#
_cell.length_a   1.000
_cell.length_b   1.000
_cell.length_c   1.000
_cell.angle_alpha   90.00
_cell.angle_beta   90.00
_cell.angle_gamma   90.00
#
_symmetry.space_group_name_H-M   'P 1'
#
loop_
_entity.id
_entity.type
_entity.pdbx_description
1 polymer ?
#
loop_
_entity_poly.entity_id
_entity_poly.type
_entity_poly.pdbx_seq_one_letter_code
_entity_poly.pdbx_strand_id
1 'polypeptide(L)'
;MSMPRFAVCNEVFEGWSLRRVFEYVSSIGYNGVEIAPFTIASRVTDVDKDTRRSIRNDAESFDIEIVGIHWVLRGVEGVHLTSP
;
A
#
# COMPACT_ATOMS: atom_id res chain seq x y z
N MET A 1 -8.00 27.85 6.31
CA MET A 1 -6.85 27.11 5.72
C MET A 1 -7.15 25.63 5.85
N SER A 2 -7.04 24.84 4.78
CA SER A 2 -7.19 23.39 4.90
C SER A 2 -6.01 22.80 5.67
N MET A 3 -6.28 21.82 6.55
CA MET A 3 -5.21 21.07 7.21
C MET A 3 -4.40 20.26 6.17
N PRO A 4 -3.06 20.19 6.30
CA PRO A 4 -2.24 19.28 5.51
C PRO A 4 -2.69 17.83 5.73
N ARG A 5 -2.65 17.02 4.67
CA ARG A 5 -2.86 15.56 4.77
C ARG A 5 -1.54 14.84 4.64
N PHE A 6 -1.32 13.83 5.47
CA PHE A 6 -0.09 13.04 5.47
C PHE A 6 -0.37 11.60 5.05
N ALA A 7 0.53 11.03 4.27
CA ALA A 7 0.53 9.63 3.91
C ALA A 7 1.90 8.99 4.22
N VAL A 8 1.90 7.68 4.41
CA VAL A 8 3.11 6.88 4.64
C VAL A 8 3.07 5.64 3.78
N CYS A 9 4.24 5.19 3.35
CA CYS A 9 4.35 3.99 2.55
C CYS A 9 4.34 2.74 3.45
N ASN A 10 3.68 1.66 3.03
CA ASN A 10 3.50 0.50 3.93
C ASN A 10 4.77 -0.34 4.13
N GLU A 11 5.77 -0.24 3.26
CA GLU A 11 7.01 -1.01 3.32
C GLU A 11 7.90 -0.64 4.51
N VAL A 12 7.73 0.54 5.10
CA VAL A 12 8.42 0.90 6.36
C VAL A 12 7.97 0.00 7.53
N PHE A 13 6.85 -0.70 7.38
CA PHE A 13 6.31 -1.68 8.33
C PHE A 13 6.54 -3.12 7.87
N GLU A 14 7.74 -3.42 7.35
CA GLU A 14 8.08 -4.75 6.84
C GLU A 14 7.70 -5.88 7.83
N GLY A 15 7.00 -6.90 7.31
CA GLY A 15 6.47 -8.02 8.09
C GLY A 15 5.12 -7.78 8.77
N TRP A 16 4.53 -6.59 8.68
CA TRP A 16 3.19 -6.33 9.18
C TRP A 16 2.12 -6.61 8.12
N SER A 17 0.94 -7.04 8.56
CA SER A 17 -0.22 -7.08 7.68
C SER A 17 -0.70 -5.66 7.36
N LEU A 18 -1.23 -5.44 6.15
CA LEU A 18 -1.77 -4.13 5.76
C LEU A 18 -2.85 -3.63 6.72
N ARG A 19 -3.72 -4.53 7.21
CA ARG A 19 -4.74 -4.18 8.20
C ARG A 19 -4.13 -3.58 9.48
N ARG A 20 -3.04 -4.17 9.98
CA ARG A 20 -2.29 -3.64 11.15
C ARG A 20 -1.63 -2.30 10.83
N VAL A 21 -1.12 -2.13 9.60
CA VAL A 21 -0.59 -0.83 9.15
C VAL A 21 -1.69 0.23 9.18
N PHE A 22 -2.86 -0.03 8.57
CA PHE A 22 -3.97 0.92 8.54
C PHE A 22 -4.45 1.32 9.94
N GLU A 23 -4.62 0.33 10.84
CA GLU A 23 -4.96 0.57 12.25
C GLU A 23 -3.94 1.49 12.94
N TYR A 24 -2.65 1.16 12.80
CA TYR A 24 -1.58 1.90 13.47
C TYR A 24 -1.45 3.33 12.92
N VAL A 25 -1.38 3.50 11.60
CA VAL A 25 -1.16 4.82 11.00
C VAL A 25 -2.35 5.76 11.21
N SER A 26 -3.58 5.21 11.24
CA SER A 26 -4.79 5.93 11.63
C SER A 26 -4.67 6.43 13.07
N SER A 27 -4.19 5.59 14.00
CA SER A 27 -4.04 5.96 15.41
C SER A 27 -3.03 7.09 15.68
N ILE A 28 -2.07 7.31 14.77
CA ILE A 28 -1.03 8.34 14.91
C ILE A 28 -1.24 9.55 13.98
N GLY A 29 -2.40 9.64 13.32
CA GLY A 29 -2.86 10.83 12.60
C GLY A 29 -2.48 10.90 11.11
N TYR A 30 -2.06 9.79 10.49
CA TYR A 30 -1.97 9.75 9.02
C TYR A 30 -3.35 9.65 8.40
N ASN A 31 -3.47 10.17 7.18
CA ASN A 31 -4.70 10.19 6.40
C ASN A 31 -4.67 9.18 5.24
N GLY A 32 -3.49 8.65 4.91
CA GLY A 32 -3.35 7.76 3.78
C GLY A 32 -2.16 6.82 3.85
N VAL A 33 -2.22 5.78 3.04
CA VAL A 33 -1.13 4.83 2.82
C VAL A 33 -0.84 4.68 1.34
N GLU A 34 0.43 4.75 0.98
CA GLU A 34 0.94 4.34 -0.34
C GLU A 34 1.34 2.85 -0.26
N ILE A 35 0.82 2.03 -1.18
CA ILE A 35 1.00 0.58 -1.12
C ILE A 35 2.20 0.16 -1.98
N ALA A 36 3.08 -0.64 -1.39
CA ALA A 36 4.17 -1.36 -2.00
C ALA A 36 3.70 -2.79 -2.38
N PRO A 37 3.33 -3.06 -3.65
CA PRO A 37 2.66 -4.31 -4.00
C PRO A 37 3.51 -5.56 -3.77
N PHE A 38 4.84 -5.43 -3.80
CA PHE A 38 5.77 -6.52 -3.51
C PHE A 38 5.62 -7.08 -2.08
N THR A 39 4.99 -6.34 -1.16
CA THR A 39 4.67 -6.80 0.20
C THR A 39 3.44 -7.71 0.26
N ILE A 40 2.67 -7.79 -0.84
CA ILE A 40 1.45 -8.59 -0.97
C ILE A 40 1.69 -9.81 -1.87
N ALA A 41 2.33 -9.61 -3.02
CA ALA A 41 2.57 -10.64 -4.02
C ALA A 41 3.84 -10.34 -4.84
N SER A 42 4.43 -11.36 -5.46
CA SER A 42 5.64 -11.22 -6.29
C SER A 42 5.45 -10.27 -7.47
N ARG A 43 4.28 -10.30 -8.14
CA ARG A 43 3.92 -9.32 -9.17
C ARG A 43 2.65 -8.60 -8.76
N VAL A 44 2.58 -7.30 -9.07
CA VAL A 44 1.36 -6.51 -8.85
C VAL A 44 0.13 -7.10 -9.55
N THR A 45 0.33 -7.78 -10.68
CA THR A 45 -0.73 -8.44 -11.47
C THR A 45 -1.33 -9.66 -10.78
N ASP A 46 -0.61 -10.22 -9.81
CA ASP A 46 -1.03 -11.43 -9.09
C ASP A 46 -1.94 -11.08 -7.91
N VAL A 47 -2.06 -9.78 -7.57
CA VAL A 47 -3.03 -9.31 -6.57
C VAL A 47 -4.42 -9.33 -7.18
N ASP A 48 -5.17 -10.39 -6.86
CA ASP A 48 -6.49 -10.62 -7.43
C ASP A 48 -7.54 -9.56 -7.03
N LYS A 49 -8.74 -9.67 -7.61
CA LYS A 49 -9.81 -8.69 -7.39
C LYS A 49 -10.34 -8.71 -5.95
N ASP A 50 -10.40 -9.86 -5.31
CA ASP A 50 -11.00 -10.00 -3.98
C ASP A 50 -10.02 -9.56 -2.89
N THR A 51 -8.73 -9.83 -3.06
CA THR A 51 -7.64 -9.28 -2.25
C THR A 51 -7.63 -7.75 -2.33
N ARG A 52 -7.69 -7.17 -3.53
CA ARG A 52 -7.79 -5.71 -3.70
C ARG A 52 -9.01 -5.12 -3.00
N ARG A 53 -10.15 -5.82 -3.07
CA ARG A 53 -11.39 -5.39 -2.39
C ARG A 53 -11.24 -5.46 -0.87
N SER A 54 -10.63 -6.53 -0.34
CA SER A 54 -10.36 -6.66 1.09
C SER A 54 -9.45 -5.54 1.59
N ILE A 55 -8.35 -5.24 0.87
CA ILE A 55 -7.43 -4.16 1.21
C ILE A 55 -8.17 -2.81 1.24
N ARG A 56 -9.00 -2.53 0.23
CA ARG A 56 -9.81 -1.30 0.18
C ARG A 56 -10.77 -1.20 1.35
N ASN A 57 -11.51 -2.27 1.65
CA ASN A 57 -12.46 -2.31 2.75
C ASN A 57 -11.77 -2.14 4.11
N ASP A 58 -10.60 -2.76 4.29
CA ASP A 58 -9.79 -2.63 5.51
C ASP A 58 -9.34 -1.17 5.70
N ALA A 59 -8.79 -0.55 4.65
CA ALA A 59 -8.35 0.86 4.70
C ALA A 59 -9.53 1.81 5.03
N GLU A 60 -10.67 1.63 4.36
CA GLU A 60 -11.90 2.41 4.63
C GLU A 60 -12.38 2.23 6.08
N SER A 61 -12.25 1.02 6.66
CA SER A 61 -12.66 0.77 8.05
C SER A 61 -11.83 1.51 9.11
N PHE A 62 -10.64 2.01 8.74
CA PHE A 62 -9.75 2.80 9.59
C PHE A 62 -9.64 4.27 9.15
N ASP A 63 -10.52 4.72 8.25
CA ASP A 63 -10.50 6.08 7.68
C ASP A 63 -9.14 6.43 7.00
N ILE A 64 -8.54 5.44 6.33
CA ILE A 64 -7.28 5.59 5.59
C ILE A 64 -7.54 5.57 4.08
N GLU A 65 -7.05 6.60 3.40
CA GLU A 65 -7.04 6.65 1.94
C GLU A 65 -5.88 5.84 1.36
N ILE A 66 -6.15 5.00 0.36
CA ILE A 66 -5.07 4.41 -0.45
C ILE A 66 -4.68 5.45 -1.51
N VAL A 67 -3.56 6.14 -1.29
CA VAL A 67 -3.17 7.31 -2.10
C VAL A 67 -2.41 6.95 -3.37
N GLY A 68 -1.92 5.72 -3.47
CA GLY A 68 -1.13 5.28 -4.62
C GLY A 68 -0.47 3.93 -4.42
N ILE A 69 0.33 3.56 -5.42
CA ILE A 69 1.24 2.41 -5.36
C ILE A 69 2.64 2.84 -5.77
N HIS A 70 3.65 2.16 -5.24
CA HIS A 70 5.04 2.42 -5.61
C HIS A 70 5.85 1.12 -5.69
N TRP A 71 7.13 1.21 -6.09
CA TRP A 71 8.03 0.05 -6.19
C TRP A 71 7.44 -1.15 -6.97
N VAL A 72 6.61 -0.87 -7.97
CA VAL A 72 5.79 -1.87 -8.70
C VAL A 72 6.65 -2.98 -9.34
N LEU A 73 7.86 -2.64 -9.77
CA LEU A 73 8.80 -3.57 -10.41
C LEU A 73 9.84 -4.14 -9.44
N ARG A 74 9.78 -3.82 -8.14
CA ARG A 74 10.76 -4.28 -7.15
C ARG A 74 10.67 -5.79 -6.98
N GLY A 75 11.79 -6.49 -7.14
CA GLY A 75 11.87 -7.94 -6.95
C GLY A 75 11.18 -8.76 -8.05
N VAL A 76 10.76 -8.12 -9.13
CA VAL A 76 10.19 -8.80 -10.30
C VAL A 76 11.31 -9.14 -11.27
N GLU A 77 11.42 -10.41 -11.67
CA GLU A 77 12.39 -10.82 -12.68
C GLU A 77 11.93 -10.48 -14.10
N GLY A 78 12.90 -10.23 -14.99
CA GLY A 78 12.66 -10.02 -16.42
C GLY A 78 11.92 -8.73 -16.76
N VAL A 79 11.99 -7.69 -15.91
CA VAL A 79 11.40 -6.38 -16.17
C VAL A 79 12.47 -5.30 -16.30
N HIS A 80 12.24 -4.38 -17.23
CA HIS A 80 13.16 -3.30 -17.58
C HIS A 80 12.39 -2.00 -17.77
N LEU A 81 12.97 -0.86 -17.36
CA LEU A 81 12.33 0.44 -17.51
C LEU A 81 12.51 1.04 -18.92
N THR A 82 13.64 0.75 -19.57
CA THR A 82 14.00 1.34 -20.87
C THR A 82 14.39 0.29 -21.91
N SER A 83 15.34 -0.59 -21.58
CA SER A 83 15.83 -1.69 -22.44
C SER A 83 16.14 -2.92 -21.58
N PRO A 84 15.98 -4.15 -22.14
CA PRO A 84 16.62 -5.36 -21.62
C PRO A 84 18.08 -5.13 -21.24
#